data_AF-R4Z5G8-F1
#
_entry.id   AF-R4Z5G8-F1
#
_cell.length_a   1.000
_cell.length_b   1.000
_cell.length_c   1.000
_cell.angle_alpha   90.00
_cell.angle_beta   90.00
_cell.angle_gamma   90.00
#
_symmetry.space_group_name_H-M   'P 1'
#
loop_
_entity.id
_entity.type
_entity.pdbx_description
1 polymer ?
#
loop_
_entity_poly.entity_id
_entity_poly.type
_entity_poly.pdbx_seq_one_letter_code
_entity_poly.pdbx_strand_id
1 'polypeptide(L)'
;MASSTRTQDTTNPEAAVRRYLNYLSDPTSVIDHDRVEEVQAELSATDDQIERLRLESELDRVRSTDGESVVREFISVAKQFAEEEDITADAFRRQGVPTEVLAQAGFGTKGGKATSARSQRVNAATVAAHVQGRSGTWTYNDIESGTGASIGTVRKVVDDLVAAKKVKSLGPDPDHASRGRAPNLFTAA
;
A
#
# COMPACT_ATOMS: atom_id res chain seq x y z
N MET A 1 -37.85 -16.39 1.00
CA MET A 1 -36.51 -16.02 1.50
C MET A 1 -36.38 -14.52 1.29
N ALA A 2 -36.70 -13.73 2.30
CA ALA A 2 -36.85 -12.29 2.19
C ALA A 2 -35.62 -11.59 2.80
N SER A 3 -34.94 -10.84 1.94
CA SER A 3 -34.07 -9.69 2.16
C SER A 3 -33.79 -9.30 3.61
N SER A 4 -32.54 -9.49 4.06
CA SER A 4 -32.05 -8.97 5.35
C SER A 4 -30.66 -8.32 5.22
N THR A 5 -30.39 -7.59 4.12
CA THR A 5 -29.10 -6.90 3.95
C THR A 5 -29.18 -5.37 4.02
N ARG A 6 -30.37 -4.74 4.06
CA ARG A 6 -30.47 -3.27 4.01
C ARG A 6 -30.07 -2.54 5.31
N THR A 7 -30.04 -3.22 6.45
CA THR A 7 -29.82 -2.58 7.76
C THR A 7 -28.35 -2.61 8.23
N GLN A 8 -27.47 -3.29 7.50
CA GLN A 8 -26.03 -3.30 7.83
C GLN A 8 -25.27 -2.15 7.13
N ASP A 9 -25.86 -1.50 6.12
CA ASP A 9 -25.18 -0.50 5.28
C ASP A 9 -24.79 0.80 6.02
N THR A 10 -25.49 1.19 7.08
CA THR A 10 -25.20 2.48 7.76
C THR A 10 -24.03 2.43 8.75
N THR A 11 -23.54 1.23 9.09
CA THR A 11 -22.41 1.06 10.03
C THR A 11 -21.27 0.26 9.39
N ASN A 12 -21.39 -0.12 8.11
CA ASN A 12 -20.42 -0.97 7.44
C ASN A 12 -19.20 -0.14 6.99
N PRO A 13 -17.97 -0.54 7.39
CA PRO A 13 -16.74 0.05 6.89
C PRO A 13 -16.68 0.24 5.37
N GLU A 14 -17.20 -0.73 4.63
CA GLU A 14 -17.25 -0.70 3.18
C GLU A 14 -18.18 0.40 2.65
N ALA A 15 -19.31 0.66 3.32
CA ALA A 15 -20.27 1.68 2.92
C ALA A 15 -19.71 3.09 3.12
N ALA A 16 -18.99 3.33 4.23
CA ALA A 16 -18.30 4.60 4.47
C ALA A 16 -17.23 4.87 3.40
N VAL A 17 -16.43 3.85 3.05
CA VAL A 17 -15.42 3.97 1.99
C VAL A 17 -16.07 4.23 0.63
N ARG A 18 -17.12 3.49 0.27
CA ARG A 18 -17.87 3.72 -0.98
C ARG A 18 -18.48 5.12 -1.05
N ARG A 19 -19.09 5.60 0.04
CA ARG A 19 -19.69 6.93 0.13
C ARG A 19 -18.65 8.02 -0.10
N TYR A 20 -17.47 7.87 0.48
CA TYR A 20 -16.36 8.80 0.27
C TYR A 20 -15.79 8.76 -1.16
N LEU A 21 -15.63 7.56 -1.74
CA LEU A 21 -15.20 7.46 -3.15
C LEU A 21 -16.24 8.04 -4.12
N ASN A 22 -17.53 7.90 -3.79
CA ASN A 22 -18.59 8.56 -4.54
C ASN A 22 -18.53 10.09 -4.36
N TYR A 23 -18.34 10.59 -3.14
CA TYR A 23 -18.11 12.02 -2.87
C TYR A 23 -16.92 12.61 -3.65
N LEU A 24 -15.85 11.83 -3.85
CA LEU A 24 -14.72 12.25 -4.68
C LEU A 24 -15.07 12.35 -6.18
N SER A 25 -16.03 11.54 -6.64
CA SER A 25 -16.49 11.55 -8.03
C SER A 25 -17.57 12.62 -8.26
N ASP A 26 -18.48 12.78 -7.30
CA ASP A 26 -19.54 13.77 -7.28
C ASP A 26 -19.75 14.29 -5.85
N PRO A 27 -19.16 15.44 -5.50
CA PRO A 27 -19.32 16.05 -4.18
C PRO A 27 -20.76 16.44 -3.86
N THR A 28 -21.59 16.65 -4.90
CA THR A 28 -22.99 17.05 -4.71
C THR A 28 -23.89 15.89 -4.32
N SER A 29 -23.47 14.65 -4.59
CA SER A 29 -24.24 13.44 -4.26
C SER A 29 -24.44 13.21 -2.75
N VAL A 30 -23.69 13.88 -1.88
CA VAL A 30 -23.83 13.75 -0.42
C VAL A 30 -24.54 14.95 0.21
N ILE A 31 -24.84 15.98 -0.57
CA ILE A 31 -25.60 17.13 -0.10
C ILE A 31 -27.04 16.68 0.13
N ASP A 32 -27.59 16.97 1.30
CA ASP A 32 -29.02 16.76 1.58
C ASP A 32 -29.85 17.73 0.71
N HIS A 33 -30.29 17.25 -0.44
CA HIS A 33 -31.07 18.04 -1.39
C HIS A 33 -32.40 18.52 -0.80
N ASP A 34 -33.03 17.73 0.07
CA ASP A 34 -34.30 18.11 0.72
C ASP A 34 -34.07 19.29 1.66
N ARG A 35 -32.99 19.26 2.45
CA ARG A 35 -32.62 20.36 3.35
C ARG A 35 -32.17 21.61 2.58
N VAL A 36 -31.46 21.45 1.47
CA VAL A 36 -31.08 22.57 0.60
C VAL A 36 -32.31 23.22 -0.02
N GLU A 37 -33.28 22.43 -0.50
CA GLU A 37 -34.54 22.94 -1.05
C GLU A 37 -35.36 23.69 0.01
N GLU A 38 -35.41 23.19 1.24
CA GLU A 38 -36.09 23.86 2.37
C GLU A 38 -35.48 25.24 2.65
N VAL A 39 -34.16 25.33 2.83
CA VAL A 39 -33.45 26.60 3.09
C VAL A 39 -33.58 27.55 1.89
N GLN A 40 -33.59 27.01 0.67
CA GLN A 40 -33.76 27.80 -0.55
C GLN A 40 -35.19 28.35 -0.72
N ALA A 41 -36.20 27.60 -0.27
CA ALA A 41 -37.59 28.06 -0.19
C ALA A 41 -37.74 29.18 0.85
N GLU A 42 -37.14 29.05 2.04
CA GLU A 42 -37.10 30.09 3.07
C GLU A 42 -36.40 31.37 2.58
N LEU A 43 -35.28 31.22 1.84
CA LEU A 43 -34.55 32.34 1.25
C LEU A 43 -35.41 33.13 0.26
N SER A 44 -36.20 32.41 -0.55
CA SER A 44 -37.07 32.99 -1.58
C SER A 44 -38.30 33.68 -1.00
N ALA A 45 -38.79 33.21 0.16
CA ALA A 45 -39.92 33.79 0.88
C ALA A 45 -39.53 34.96 1.80
N THR A 46 -38.24 35.16 2.03
CA THR A 46 -37.72 36.17 2.97
C THR A 46 -37.43 37.49 2.26
N ASP A 47 -38.09 38.55 2.73
CA ASP A 47 -37.88 39.94 2.28
C ASP A 47 -36.92 40.74 3.18
N ASP A 48 -36.54 40.20 4.35
CA ASP A 48 -35.59 40.81 5.28
C ASP A 48 -34.14 40.58 4.79
N GLN A 49 -33.38 41.68 4.64
CA GLN A 49 -32.01 41.63 4.13
C GLN A 49 -31.02 40.91 5.08
N ILE A 50 -31.23 41.00 6.39
CA ILE A 50 -30.39 40.32 7.39
C ILE A 50 -30.72 38.85 7.46
N GLU A 51 -32.01 38.51 7.41
CA GLU A 51 -32.44 37.11 7.43
C GLU A 51 -32.02 36.38 6.14
N ARG A 52 -32.06 37.06 4.98
CA ARG A 52 -31.49 36.55 3.73
C ARG A 52 -30.01 36.20 3.87
N LEU A 53 -29.20 37.06 4.49
CA LEU A 53 -27.77 36.81 4.72
C LEU A 53 -27.53 35.58 5.62
N ARG A 54 -28.39 35.39 6.63
CA ARG A 54 -28.33 34.21 7.52
C ARG A 54 -28.69 32.93 6.78
N LEU A 55 -29.74 32.96 5.97
CA LEU A 55 -30.18 31.83 5.16
C LEU A 55 -29.17 31.47 4.07
N GLU A 56 -28.52 32.46 3.44
CA GLU A 56 -27.38 32.22 2.53
C GLU A 56 -26.20 31.57 3.27
N SER A 57 -25.86 32.06 4.46
CA SER A 57 -24.82 31.43 5.29
C SER A 57 -25.20 30.01 5.71
N GLU A 58 -26.48 29.75 5.97
CA GLU A 58 -26.99 28.42 6.31
C GLU A 58 -26.96 27.48 5.10
N LEU A 59 -27.33 27.95 3.92
CA LEU A 59 -27.27 27.20 2.67
C LEU A 59 -25.82 26.76 2.38
N ASP A 60 -24.85 27.66 2.54
CA ASP A 60 -23.44 27.35 2.39
C ASP A 60 -22.96 26.36 3.46
N ARG A 61 -23.44 26.50 4.70
CA ARG A 61 -23.14 25.53 5.78
C ARG A 61 -23.69 24.15 5.50
N VAL A 62 -24.95 24.02 5.08
CA VAL A 62 -25.57 22.72 4.76
C VAL A 62 -24.77 22.05 3.65
N ARG A 63 -24.46 22.78 2.57
CA ARG A 63 -23.63 22.26 1.46
C ARG A 63 -22.22 21.86 1.88
N SER A 64 -21.59 22.58 2.81
CA SER A 64 -20.20 22.36 3.20
C SER A 64 -20.02 21.35 4.34
N THR A 65 -20.98 21.25 5.27
CA THR A 65 -20.86 20.42 6.49
C THR A 65 -20.98 18.93 6.18
N ASP A 66 -21.75 18.59 5.14
CA ASP A 66 -21.95 17.20 4.74
C ASP A 66 -20.66 16.60 4.17
N GLY A 67 -19.92 17.35 3.34
CA GLY A 67 -18.63 16.91 2.81
C GLY A 67 -17.59 16.64 3.91
N GLU A 68 -17.55 17.47 4.95
CA GLU A 68 -16.62 17.27 6.07
C GLU A 68 -17.00 16.05 6.91
N SER A 69 -18.30 15.79 7.11
CA SER A 69 -18.79 14.63 7.85
C SER A 69 -18.42 13.32 7.14
N VAL A 70 -18.55 13.26 5.81
CA VAL A 70 -18.14 12.09 5.00
C VAL A 70 -16.64 11.85 5.08
N VAL A 71 -15.84 12.91 5.03
CA VAL A 71 -14.38 12.82 5.17
C VAL A 71 -14.00 12.28 6.55
N ARG A 72 -14.62 12.77 7.63
CA ARG A 72 -14.36 12.28 9.00
C ARG A 72 -14.77 10.82 9.19
N GLU A 73 -15.90 10.41 8.61
CA GLU A 73 -16.39 9.04 8.64
C GLU A 73 -15.46 8.09 7.87
N PHE A 74 -14.96 8.51 6.70
CA PHE A 74 -13.91 7.78 6.00
C PHE A 74 -12.65 7.65 6.86
N ILE A 75 -12.18 8.75 7.44
CA ILE A 75 -10.95 8.77 8.25
C ILE A 75 -11.01 7.80 9.44
N SER A 76 -12.15 7.69 10.11
CA SER A 76 -12.29 6.82 11.28
C SER A 76 -12.28 5.33 10.92
N VAL A 77 -12.75 4.97 9.72
CA VAL A 77 -12.96 3.57 9.34
C VAL A 77 -11.97 3.04 8.29
N ALA A 78 -11.39 3.92 7.47
CA ALA A 78 -10.54 3.54 6.34
C ALA A 78 -9.35 2.68 6.74
N LYS A 79 -8.73 2.93 7.89
CA LYS A 79 -7.59 2.14 8.37
C LYS A 79 -7.97 0.69 8.67
N GLN A 80 -9.07 0.48 9.39
CA GLN A 80 -9.54 -0.86 9.73
C GLN A 80 -9.91 -1.64 8.46
N PHE A 81 -10.68 -1.01 7.57
CA PHE A 81 -11.06 -1.62 6.30
C PHE A 81 -9.84 -1.99 5.44
N ALA A 82 -8.82 -1.13 5.41
CA ALA A 82 -7.60 -1.38 4.66
C ALA A 82 -6.77 -2.54 5.22
N GLU A 83 -6.75 -2.73 6.54
CA GLU A 83 -6.08 -3.85 7.20
C GLU A 83 -6.82 -5.18 6.97
N GLU A 84 -8.16 -5.15 7.00
CA GLU A 84 -9.01 -6.34 6.77
C GLU A 84 -8.96 -6.82 5.31
N GLU A 85 -8.96 -5.89 4.35
CA GLU A 85 -9.02 -6.19 2.91
C GLU A 85 -7.64 -6.20 2.21
N ASP A 86 -6.54 -6.07 2.97
CA ASP A 86 -5.16 -5.95 2.45
C ASP A 86 -5.01 -4.83 1.39
N ILE A 87 -5.67 -3.69 1.62
CA ILE A 87 -5.66 -2.52 0.73
C ILE A 87 -4.55 -1.57 1.15
N THR A 88 -3.69 -1.22 0.20
CA THR A 88 -2.57 -0.29 0.46
C THR A 88 -3.00 1.18 0.32
N ALA A 89 -2.30 2.07 1.04
CA ALA A 89 -2.44 3.51 0.86
C ALA A 89 -2.18 3.98 -0.59
N ASP A 90 -1.36 3.24 -1.36
CA ASP A 90 -1.16 3.49 -2.80
C ASP A 90 -2.43 3.23 -3.63
N ALA A 91 -3.25 2.23 -3.25
CA ALA A 91 -4.49 1.94 -3.95
C ALA A 91 -5.50 3.10 -3.79
N PHE A 92 -5.64 3.65 -2.58
CA PHE A 92 -6.48 4.83 -2.35
C PHE A 92 -5.97 6.07 -3.11
N ARG A 93 -4.66 6.29 -3.15
CA ARG A 93 -4.07 7.39 -3.94
C ARG A 93 -4.39 7.27 -5.42
N ARG A 94 -4.35 6.05 -5.99
CA ARG A 94 -4.74 5.80 -7.38
C ARG A 94 -6.21 6.07 -7.66
N GLN A 95 -7.08 5.97 -6.65
CA GLN A 95 -8.49 6.35 -6.73
C GLN A 95 -8.75 7.85 -6.48
N GLY A 96 -7.69 8.67 -6.34
CA GLY A 96 -7.82 10.11 -6.19
C GLY A 96 -8.00 10.58 -4.75
N VAL A 97 -7.84 9.70 -3.75
CA VAL A 97 -7.89 10.12 -2.34
C VAL A 97 -6.71 11.04 -2.02
N PRO A 98 -6.94 12.27 -1.50
CA PRO A 98 -5.88 13.19 -1.12
C PRO A 98 -4.95 12.62 -0.04
N THR A 99 -3.66 12.94 -0.14
CA THR A 99 -2.64 12.44 0.81
C THR A 99 -2.89 12.94 2.23
N GLU A 100 -3.42 14.15 2.39
CA GLU A 100 -3.79 14.71 3.70
C GLU A 100 -4.88 13.90 4.40
N VAL A 101 -5.91 13.47 3.65
CA VAL A 101 -7.00 12.64 4.18
C VAL A 101 -6.48 11.27 4.59
N LEU A 102 -5.58 10.68 3.78
CA LEU A 102 -4.93 9.41 4.13
C LEU A 102 -4.03 9.55 5.36
N ALA A 103 -3.27 10.64 5.48
CA ALA A 103 -2.46 10.91 6.65
C ALA A 103 -3.33 11.02 7.91
N GLN A 104 -4.45 11.74 7.82
CA GLN A 104 -5.42 11.90 8.91
C GLN A 104 -6.12 10.57 9.27
N ALA A 105 -6.39 9.72 8.28
CA ALA A 105 -6.89 8.34 8.46
C ALA A 105 -5.82 7.38 9.03
N GLY A 106 -4.61 7.86 9.32
CA GLY A 106 -3.56 7.06 9.94
C GLY A 106 -2.70 6.27 8.95
N PHE A 107 -2.80 6.54 7.64
CA PHE A 107 -1.86 6.03 6.63
C PHE A 107 -0.54 6.85 6.59
N GLY A 108 -0.36 7.81 7.50
CA GLY A 108 0.78 8.72 7.61
C GLY A 108 1.89 8.26 8.57
N THR A 109 3.01 7.79 7.98
CA THR A 109 4.41 7.92 8.42
C THR A 109 4.77 7.81 9.92
N LYS A 110 4.36 6.72 10.60
CA LYS A 110 5.17 6.03 11.62
C LYS A 110 4.83 4.54 11.57
N GLY A 111 5.55 3.78 10.74
CA GLY A 111 5.55 2.32 10.81
C GLY A 111 4.76 1.55 9.74
N GLY A 112 4.30 2.19 8.67
CA GLY A 112 3.77 1.49 7.50
C GLY A 112 4.92 0.94 6.65
N LYS A 113 5.18 -0.36 6.79
CA LYS A 113 6.14 -1.13 6.00
C LYS A 113 5.93 -0.84 4.51
N ALA A 114 6.83 -0.06 3.94
CA ALA A 114 7.00 0.03 2.50
C ALA A 114 7.28 -1.38 1.98
N THR A 115 6.25 -2.05 1.48
CA THR A 115 6.45 -3.25 0.70
C THR A 115 7.10 -2.80 -0.61
N SER A 116 8.40 -3.06 -0.71
CA SER A 116 9.25 -2.86 -1.89
C SER A 116 9.77 -1.44 -2.15
N ALA A 117 10.53 -0.90 -1.18
CA ALA A 117 11.72 -0.12 -1.53
C ALA A 117 12.97 -0.94 -1.17
N ARG A 118 13.37 -1.74 -2.16
CA ARG A 118 14.71 -2.33 -2.38
C ARG A 118 15.76 -1.89 -1.35
N SER A 119 15.94 -2.69 -0.30
CA SER A 119 17.15 -2.64 0.50
C SER A 119 18.33 -2.85 -0.44
N GLN A 120 19.11 -1.79 -0.68
CA GLN A 120 20.45 -1.87 -1.27
C GLN A 120 21.40 -2.49 -0.24
N ARG A 121 21.16 -3.76 0.07
CA ARG A 121 22.19 -4.70 0.47
C ARG A 121 22.24 -5.72 -0.66
N VAL A 122 23.33 -5.68 -1.41
CA VAL A 122 23.72 -6.60 -2.50
C VAL A 122 22.57 -7.53 -2.90
N ASN A 123 21.77 -7.07 -3.85
CA ASN A 123 20.55 -7.75 -4.25
C ASN A 123 20.88 -9.19 -4.66
N ALA A 124 20.01 -10.15 -4.34
CA ALA A 124 20.12 -11.53 -4.82
C ALA A 124 20.31 -11.60 -6.34
N ALA A 125 19.75 -10.63 -7.09
CA ALA A 125 20.00 -10.46 -8.52
C ALA A 125 21.46 -10.11 -8.86
N THR A 126 22.13 -9.29 -8.06
CA THR A 126 23.56 -8.97 -8.20
C THR A 126 24.43 -10.19 -7.93
N VAL A 127 24.09 -10.97 -6.89
CA VAL A 127 24.79 -12.23 -6.59
C VAL A 127 24.59 -13.24 -7.72
N ALA A 128 23.37 -13.38 -8.22
CA ALA A 128 23.06 -14.28 -9.34
C ALA A 128 23.78 -13.87 -10.63
N ALA A 129 23.81 -12.57 -10.95
CA ALA A 129 24.54 -12.05 -12.11
C ALA A 129 26.06 -12.25 -11.96
N HIS A 130 26.61 -12.04 -10.77
CA HIS A 130 28.04 -12.27 -10.50
C HIS A 130 28.40 -13.76 -10.62
N VAL A 131 27.56 -14.65 -10.10
CA VAL A 131 27.72 -16.11 -10.22
C VAL A 131 27.65 -16.57 -11.68
N GLN A 132 26.67 -16.08 -12.45
CA GLN A 132 26.48 -16.44 -13.85
C GLN A 132 27.54 -15.84 -14.78
N GLY A 133 28.07 -14.66 -14.45
CA GLY A 133 29.15 -14.02 -15.20
C GLY A 133 30.54 -14.57 -14.91
N ARG A 134 30.69 -15.45 -13.92
CA ARG A 134 31.98 -16.00 -13.49
C ARG A 134 32.30 -17.28 -14.25
N SER A 135 33.43 -17.27 -14.94
CA SER A 135 33.99 -18.44 -15.61
C SER A 135 34.96 -19.18 -14.68
N GLY A 136 34.93 -20.51 -14.69
CA GLY A 136 35.79 -21.36 -13.87
C GLY A 136 35.15 -21.79 -12.54
N THR A 137 35.93 -22.46 -11.70
CA THR A 137 35.49 -23.01 -10.42
C THR A 137 35.57 -21.97 -9.31
N TRP A 138 34.54 -21.92 -8.46
CA TRP A 138 34.47 -20.98 -7.34
C TRP A 138 33.78 -21.60 -6.13
N THR A 139 34.10 -21.08 -4.95
CA THR A 139 33.49 -21.47 -3.68
C THR A 139 32.47 -20.44 -3.21
N TYR A 140 31.67 -20.78 -2.19
CA TYR A 140 30.77 -19.81 -1.56
C TYR A 140 31.48 -18.55 -1.03
N ASN A 141 32.69 -18.71 -0.49
CA ASN A 141 33.48 -17.60 0.07
C ASN A 141 34.01 -16.66 -1.01
N ASP A 142 34.29 -17.18 -2.21
CA ASP A 142 34.73 -16.38 -3.35
C ASP A 142 33.62 -15.47 -3.88
N ILE A 143 32.36 -15.91 -3.74
CA ILE A 143 31.18 -15.13 -4.11
C ILE A 143 30.85 -14.12 -3.00
N GLU A 144 30.94 -14.50 -1.73
CA GLU A 144 30.80 -13.57 -0.60
C GLU A 144 31.83 -12.44 -0.68
N SER A 145 33.11 -12.77 -0.90
CA SER A 145 34.19 -11.78 -1.01
C SER A 145 34.06 -10.89 -2.25
N GLY A 146 33.57 -11.43 -3.37
CA GLY A 146 33.39 -10.68 -4.62
C GLY A 146 32.14 -9.78 -4.64
N THR A 147 31.12 -10.12 -3.85
CA THR A 147 29.83 -9.41 -3.87
C THR A 147 29.57 -8.59 -2.62
N GLY A 148 30.24 -8.88 -1.49
CA GLY A 148 29.95 -8.30 -0.18
C GLY A 148 28.62 -8.76 0.42
N ALA A 149 27.99 -9.79 -0.16
CA ALA A 149 26.76 -10.38 0.34
C ALA A 149 27.04 -11.40 1.45
N SER A 150 26.14 -11.49 2.43
CA SER A 150 26.26 -12.47 3.51
C SER A 150 26.25 -13.91 2.98
N ILE A 151 27.09 -14.78 3.56
CA ILE A 151 27.18 -16.22 3.22
C ILE A 151 25.83 -16.95 3.15
N GLY A 152 24.86 -16.58 4.00
CA GLY A 152 23.50 -17.15 3.99
C GLY A 152 22.70 -16.77 2.73
N THR A 153 22.87 -15.53 2.24
CA THR A 153 22.25 -15.06 1.00
C THR A 153 22.92 -15.70 -0.21
N VAL A 154 24.25 -15.83 -0.19
CA VAL A 154 25.01 -16.51 -1.25
C VAL A 154 24.56 -17.96 -1.37
N ARG A 155 24.49 -18.70 -0.25
CA ARG A 155 24.02 -20.10 -0.25
C ARG A 155 22.64 -20.24 -0.86
N LYS A 156 21.68 -19.43 -0.39
CA LYS A 156 20.31 -19.45 -0.92
C LYS A 156 20.29 -19.22 -2.44
N VAL A 157 20.99 -18.20 -2.92
CA VAL A 157 21.01 -17.86 -4.36
C VAL A 157 21.67 -18.97 -5.18
N VAL A 158 22.77 -19.54 -4.70
CA VAL A 158 23.46 -20.64 -5.39
C VAL A 158 22.61 -21.90 -5.39
N ASP A 159 21.97 -22.25 -4.27
CA ASP A 159 21.06 -23.40 -4.17
C ASP A 159 19.87 -23.23 -5.13
N ASP A 160 19.29 -22.03 -5.21
CA ASP A 160 18.23 -21.69 -6.16
C ASP A 160 18.73 -21.82 -7.62
N LEU A 161 19.98 -21.45 -7.91
CA LEU A 161 20.59 -21.59 -9.23
C LEU A 161 20.95 -23.04 -9.58
N VAL A 162 21.34 -23.85 -8.60
CA VAL A 162 21.55 -25.30 -8.77
C VAL A 162 20.22 -25.99 -9.03
N ALA A 163 19.16 -25.64 -8.28
CA ALA A 163 17.80 -26.14 -8.52
C ALA A 163 17.28 -25.73 -9.91
N ALA A 164 17.60 -24.52 -10.36
CA ALA A 164 17.32 -24.02 -11.70
C ALA A 164 18.23 -24.61 -12.80
N LYS A 165 19.16 -25.52 -12.46
CA LYS A 165 20.14 -26.14 -13.37
C LYS A 165 21.07 -25.14 -14.09
N LYS A 166 21.27 -23.96 -13.52
CA LYS A 166 22.17 -22.91 -14.05
C LYS A 166 23.57 -22.95 -13.45
N VAL A 167 23.74 -23.70 -12.36
CA VAL A 167 25.02 -23.91 -11.67
C VAL A 167 25.16 -25.40 -11.40
N LYS A 168 26.38 -25.92 -11.57
CA LYS A 168 26.71 -27.31 -11.26
C LYS A 168 27.60 -27.36 -10.02
N SER A 169 27.17 -28.15 -9.03
CA SER A 169 27.98 -28.49 -7.87
C SER A 169 28.98 -29.58 -8.26
N LEU A 170 30.27 -29.29 -8.12
CA LEU A 170 31.38 -30.20 -8.42
C LEU A 170 31.84 -30.98 -7.18
N GLY A 171 31.31 -30.66 -6.00
CA GLY A 171 31.61 -31.34 -4.74
C GLY A 171 32.81 -30.72 -4.00
N PRO A 172 33.32 -31.39 -2.96
CA PRO A 172 34.44 -30.89 -2.17
C PRO A 172 35.72 -30.82 -3.02
N ASP A 173 36.49 -29.75 -2.82
CA ASP A 173 37.77 -29.52 -3.50
C ASP A 173 38.76 -30.69 -3.27
N PRO A 174 39.17 -31.42 -4.34
CA PRO A 174 40.08 -32.56 -4.22
C PRO A 174 41.51 -32.17 -3.86
N ASP A 175 41.92 -30.91 -4.06
CA ASP A 175 43.27 -30.43 -3.79
C ASP A 175 43.41 -29.74 -2.40
N HIS A 176 42.39 -29.86 -1.55
CA HIS A 176 42.37 -29.20 -0.25
C HIS A 176 43.32 -29.86 0.77
N ALA A 177 44.54 -29.33 0.88
CA ALA A 177 45.59 -29.84 1.77
C ALA A 177 45.53 -29.32 3.23
N SER A 178 44.41 -28.74 3.68
CA SER A 178 44.31 -28.10 5.01
C SER A 178 43.57 -28.96 6.06
N ARG A 179 43.79 -28.69 7.36
CA ARG A 179 43.14 -29.39 8.49
C ARG A 179 41.63 -29.07 8.65
N GLY A 180 41.06 -28.25 7.76
CA GLY A 180 39.65 -27.85 7.77
C GLY A 180 38.75 -28.68 6.84
N ARG A 181 37.43 -28.40 6.86
CA ARG A 181 36.50 -28.97 5.88
C ARG A 181 36.82 -28.40 4.48
N ALA A 182 37.00 -29.29 3.51
CA ALA A 182 37.19 -28.90 2.12
C ALA A 182 35.99 -28.05 1.63
N PRO A 183 36.23 -26.91 0.97
CA PRO A 183 35.16 -26.09 0.44
C PRO A 183 34.49 -26.79 -0.75
N ASN A 184 33.19 -26.58 -0.89
CA ASN A 184 32.46 -27.08 -2.06
C ASN A 184 32.75 -26.17 -3.26
N LEU A 185 33.13 -26.79 -4.36
CA LEU A 185 33.38 -26.16 -5.65
C LEU A 185 32.10 -26.15 -6.49
N PHE A 186 31.86 -25.00 -7.13
CA PHE A 186 30.76 -24.78 -8.05
C PHE A 186 31.28 -24.20 -9.36
N THR A 187 30.57 -24.48 -10.44
CA THR A 187 30.80 -23.84 -11.74
C THR A 187 29.46 -23.37 -12.30
N ALA A 188 29.47 -22.24 -13.01
CA ALA A 188 28.35 -21.86 -13.87
C ALA A 188 28.19 -22.91 -14.99
N ALA A 189 26.94 -23.19 -15.36
CA ALA A 189 26.59 -24.09 -16.46
C ALA A 189 26.70 -23.41 -17.83
#